data_AF-A0A3M1N2K7-F1
#
_entry.id   AF-A0A3M1N2K7-F1
#
_cell.length_a   1.000
_cell.length_b   1.000
_cell.length_c   1.000
_cell.angle_alpha   90.00
_cell.angle_beta   90.00
_cell.angle_gamma   90.00
#
_symmetry.space_group_name_H-M   'P 1'
#
loop_
_entity.id
_entity.type
_entity.pdbx_description
1 polymer ?
#
loop_
_entity_poly.entity_id
_entity_poly.type
_entity_poly.pdbx_seq_one_letter_code
_entity_poly.pdbx_strand_id
1 'polypeptide(L)'
;MDKIYHRKLLERAIGERVSPRALEVIIAANLGQDALSGLIGHPEYHFDDNAFEAGHAYIQEQRALVLQVVRDDRPIEDAWRAFGRLTHAAQDFYAHSNYVTLWTSRLTPDMPPEIAPLDESLLSSP
;
A
#
# COMPACT_ATOMS: atom_id res chain seq x y z
N MET A 1 -10.18 1.32 4.43
CA MET A 1 -10.95 2.04 3.39
C MET A 1 -12.03 1.12 2.76
N ASP A 2 -13.06 1.60 2.03
CA ASP A 2 -14.02 0.69 1.35
C ASP A 2 -13.34 0.00 0.14
N LYS A 3 -13.59 -1.30 -0.04
CA LYS A 3 -13.07 -2.20 -1.09
C LYS A 3 -13.19 -1.63 -2.49
N ILE A 4 -14.25 -0.86 -2.75
CA ILE A 4 -14.46 -0.21 -4.05
C ILE A 4 -13.31 0.78 -4.37
N TYR A 5 -12.79 1.49 -3.36
CA TYR A 5 -11.70 2.46 -3.57
C TYR A 5 -10.35 1.77 -3.75
N HIS A 6 -10.07 0.71 -3.00
CA HIS A 6 -8.86 -0.11 -3.14
C HIS A 6 -8.67 -0.59 -4.59
N ARG A 7 -9.74 -1.19 -5.14
CA ARG A 7 -9.79 -1.61 -6.54
C ARG A 7 -9.59 -0.44 -7.51
N LYS A 8 -10.37 0.64 -7.37
CA LYS A 8 -10.32 1.78 -8.30
C LYS A 8 -8.95 2.43 -8.35
N LEU A 9 -8.27 2.54 -7.19
CA LEU A 9 -6.91 3.07 -7.13
C LEU A 9 -5.93 2.18 -7.89
N LEU A 10 -6.01 0.85 -7.74
CA LEU A 10 -5.19 -0.09 -8.50
C LEU A 10 -5.45 0.00 -10.01
N GLU A 11 -6.72 -0.06 -10.42
CA GLU A 11 -7.10 0.02 -11.83
C GLU A 11 -6.56 1.30 -12.49
N ARG A 12 -6.66 2.44 -11.80
CA ARG A 12 -6.14 3.73 -12.29
C ARG A 12 -4.61 3.80 -12.30
N ALA A 13 -3.94 3.29 -11.26
CA ALA A 13 -2.50 3.47 -11.09
C ALA A 13 -1.66 2.53 -11.98
N ILE A 14 -2.12 1.28 -12.15
CA ILE A 14 -1.32 0.23 -12.80
C ILE A 14 -2.06 -0.53 -13.90
N GLY A 15 -3.36 -0.29 -14.12
CA GLY A 15 -4.18 -1.12 -15.01
C GLY A 15 -3.66 -1.22 -16.44
N GLU A 16 -3.08 -0.12 -16.97
CA GLU A 16 -2.47 -0.09 -18.31
C GLU A 16 -1.01 -0.57 -18.35
N ARG A 17 -0.41 -0.83 -17.17
CA ARG A 17 1.00 -1.19 -17.02
C ARG A 17 1.24 -2.67 -16.77
N VAL A 18 0.18 -3.43 -16.45
CA VAL A 18 0.25 -4.86 -16.15
C VAL A 18 -0.74 -5.63 -17.01
N SER A 19 -0.55 -6.94 -17.16
CA SER A 19 -1.52 -7.77 -17.86
C SER A 19 -2.84 -7.86 -17.08
N PRO A 20 -3.99 -8.10 -17.76
CA PRO A 20 -5.27 -8.29 -17.07
C PRO A 20 -5.21 -9.37 -15.98
N ARG A 21 -4.53 -10.49 -16.27
CA ARG A 21 -4.32 -11.57 -15.28
C ARG A 21 -3.54 -11.09 -14.06
N ALA A 22 -2.46 -10.33 -14.25
CA ALA A 22 -1.69 -9.79 -13.13
C ALA A 22 -2.55 -8.83 -12.30
N LEU A 23 -3.29 -7.93 -12.96
CA LEU A 23 -4.19 -6.98 -12.29
C LEU A 23 -5.23 -7.70 -11.43
N GLU A 24 -5.87 -8.75 -11.94
CA GLU A 24 -6.86 -9.53 -11.19
C GLU A 24 -6.25 -10.17 -9.93
N VAL A 25 -5.07 -10.77 -10.04
CA VAL A 25 -4.38 -11.38 -8.88
C VAL A 25 -3.98 -10.33 -7.85
N ILE A 26 -3.47 -9.17 -8.31
CA ILE A 26 -3.10 -8.04 -7.44
C ILE A 26 -4.33 -7.51 -6.70
N ILE A 27 -5.45 -7.26 -7.41
CA ILE A 27 -6.70 -6.79 -6.81
C ILE A 27 -7.23 -7.82 -5.81
N ALA A 28 -7.22 -9.11 -6.15
CA ALA A 28 -7.70 -10.15 -5.25
C ALA A 28 -6.89 -10.22 -3.95
N ALA A 29 -5.55 -10.13 -4.04
CA ALA A 29 -4.68 -10.13 -2.87
C ALA A 29 -4.80 -8.85 -2.02
N ASN A 30 -4.98 -7.70 -2.67
CA ASN A 30 -5.24 -6.42 -2.02
C ASN A 30 -6.53 -6.47 -1.21
N LEU A 31 -7.67 -6.77 -1.86
CA LEU A 31 -8.97 -6.88 -1.19
C LEU A 31 -9.05 -8.01 -0.15
N GLY A 32 -8.16 -9.00 -0.25
CA GLY A 32 -8.07 -10.12 0.68
C GLY A 32 -7.50 -9.73 2.05
N GLN A 33 -6.84 -8.57 2.20
CA GLN A 33 -6.38 -8.08 3.49
C GLN A 33 -7.55 -7.72 4.41
N ASP A 34 -8.66 -7.25 3.86
CA ASP A 34 -9.91 -6.99 4.60
C ASP A 34 -10.72 -8.26 4.93
N ALA A 35 -10.16 -9.46 4.75
CA ALA A 35 -10.81 -10.68 5.22
C ALA A 35 -10.73 -10.76 6.76
N LEU A 36 -11.62 -11.53 7.40
CA LEU A 36 -11.63 -11.68 8.86
C LEU A 36 -10.25 -12.06 9.43
N SER A 37 -9.49 -12.87 8.70
CA SER A 37 -8.13 -13.27 9.05
C SER A 37 -7.09 -12.15 8.98
N GLY A 38 -7.33 -11.08 8.21
CA GLY A 38 -6.46 -9.90 8.14
C GLY A 38 -6.92 -8.75 9.03
N LEU A 39 -8.14 -8.81 9.59
CA LEU A 39 -8.64 -7.81 10.54
C LEU A 39 -8.30 -8.15 12.00
N ILE A 40 -8.25 -9.45 12.35
CA ILE A 40 -8.01 -9.87 13.73
C ILE A 40 -6.50 -10.03 13.98
N GLY A 41 -5.94 -9.14 14.81
CA GLY A 41 -4.55 -9.24 15.29
C GLY A 41 -3.50 -8.74 14.31
N HIS A 42 -3.89 -8.00 13.26
CA HIS A 42 -3.01 -7.49 12.22
C HIS A 42 -3.17 -5.97 11.98
N PRO A 43 -2.97 -5.11 13.00
CA PRO A 43 -3.05 -3.66 12.82
C PRO A 43 -2.04 -3.13 11.77
N GLU A 44 -0.95 -3.85 11.54
CA GLU A 44 0.08 -3.52 10.54
C GLU A 44 -0.41 -3.57 9.09
N TYR A 45 -1.48 -4.32 8.78
CA TYR A 45 -2.02 -4.34 7.42
C TYR A 45 -2.79 -3.07 7.07
N HIS A 46 -3.32 -2.38 8.09
CA HIS A 46 -4.27 -1.28 7.95
C HIS A 46 -3.77 0.06 8.53
N PHE A 47 -2.58 0.07 9.13
CA PHE A 47 -2.04 1.23 9.87
C PHE A 47 -2.97 1.71 11.00
N ASP A 48 -3.74 0.79 11.58
CA ASP A 48 -4.62 1.07 12.71
C ASP A 48 -3.81 1.17 14.02
N ASP A 49 -4.40 1.73 15.08
CA ASP A 49 -3.80 1.86 16.42
C ASP A 49 -2.41 2.52 16.46
N ASN A 50 -2.12 3.42 15.50
CA ASN A 50 -0.80 4.04 15.31
C ASN A 50 0.35 3.03 15.10
N ALA A 51 0.06 1.84 14.56
CA ALA A 51 1.04 0.81 14.25
C ALA A 51 1.92 1.17 13.03
N PHE A 52 2.42 2.40 12.95
CA PHE A 52 3.16 2.93 11.80
C PHE A 52 4.47 2.18 11.51
N GLU A 53 5.25 1.89 12.55
CA GLU A 53 6.50 1.13 12.40
C GLU A 53 6.22 -0.28 11.86
N ALA A 54 5.23 -0.96 12.43
CA ALA A 54 4.84 -2.31 12.01
C ALA A 54 4.27 -2.30 10.57
N GLY A 55 3.41 -1.34 10.23
CA GLY A 55 2.87 -1.20 8.88
C GLY A 55 3.93 -0.88 7.84
N HIS A 56 4.91 -0.03 8.17
CA HIS A 56 6.07 0.20 7.30
C HIS A 56 6.94 -1.04 7.14
N ALA A 57 7.21 -1.77 8.23
CA ALA A 57 7.92 -3.04 8.17
C ALA A 57 7.19 -4.05 7.26
N TYR A 58 5.87 -4.13 7.36
CA TYR A 58 5.04 -4.98 6.51
C TYR A 58 5.15 -4.61 5.01
N ILE A 59 5.08 -3.31 4.68
CA ILE A 59 5.31 -2.84 3.30
C ILE A 59 6.69 -3.29 2.79
N GLN A 60 7.74 -3.16 3.60
CA GLN A 60 9.10 -3.57 3.22
C GLN A 60 9.22 -5.08 3.06
N GLU A 61 8.57 -5.87 3.93
CA GLU A 61 8.52 -7.32 3.83
C GLU A 61 7.87 -7.75 2.51
N GLN A 62 6.71 -7.20 2.17
CA GLN A 62 6.04 -7.51 0.91
C GLN A 62 6.88 -7.09 -0.30
N ARG A 63 7.59 -5.96 -0.22
CA ARG A 63 8.52 -5.52 -1.28
C ARG A 63 9.68 -6.48 -1.44
N ALA A 64 10.29 -6.93 -0.34
CA ALA A 64 11.36 -7.92 -0.36
C ALA A 64 10.88 -9.23 -0.99
N LEU A 65 9.66 -9.68 -0.66
CA LEU A 65 9.07 -10.88 -1.23
C LEU A 65 8.86 -10.78 -2.75
N VAL A 66 8.39 -9.63 -3.25
CA VAL A 66 8.28 -9.38 -4.71
C VAL A 66 9.64 -9.57 -5.38
N LEU A 67 10.68 -8.92 -4.86
CA LEU A 67 12.04 -8.99 -5.42
C LEU A 67 12.62 -10.39 -5.33
N GLN A 68 12.38 -11.10 -4.22
CA GLN A 68 12.84 -12.46 -4.02
C GLN A 68 12.19 -13.43 -5.02
N VAL A 69 10.87 -13.34 -5.24
CA VAL A 69 10.16 -14.20 -6.19
C VAL A 69 10.74 -14.05 -7.60
N VAL A 70 11.03 -12.80 -8.02
CA VAL A 70 11.64 -12.53 -9.33
C VAL A 70 13.07 -13.05 -9.40
N ARG A 71 13.87 -12.87 -8.33
CA ARG A 71 15.27 -13.29 -8.28
C ARG A 71 15.43 -14.81 -8.29
N ASP A 72 14.57 -15.52 -7.55
CA ASP A 72 14.66 -16.95 -7.30
C ASP A 72 13.87 -17.78 -8.35
N ASP A 73 13.36 -17.13 -9.41
CA ASP A 73 12.54 -17.75 -10.48
C ASP A 73 11.35 -18.56 -9.93
N ARG A 74 10.73 -18.04 -8.87
CA ARG A 74 9.52 -18.60 -8.27
C ARG A 74 8.29 -18.27 -9.13
N PRO A 75 7.14 -18.95 -8.91
CA PRO A 75 5.90 -18.61 -9.60
C PRO A 75 5.58 -17.10 -9.49
N ILE A 76 5.54 -16.40 -10.63
CA ILE A 76 5.40 -14.93 -10.68
C ILE A 76 4.12 -14.42 -9.99
N GLU A 77 3.10 -15.27 -9.87
CA GLU A 77 1.88 -14.97 -9.12
C GLU A 77 2.13 -14.64 -7.66
N ASP A 78 3.18 -15.20 -7.04
CA ASP A 78 3.55 -14.88 -5.66
C ASP A 78 3.99 -13.42 -5.53
N ALA A 79 4.69 -12.89 -6.54
CA ALA A 79 5.06 -11.48 -6.60
C ALA A 79 3.82 -10.60 -6.78
N TRP A 80 2.86 -11.01 -7.63
CA TRP A 80 1.60 -10.28 -7.79
C TRP A 80 0.78 -10.23 -6.50
N ARG A 81 0.70 -11.35 -5.77
CA ARG A 81 0.00 -11.39 -4.47
C ARG A 81 0.70 -10.50 -3.43
N ALA A 82 2.02 -10.59 -3.33
CA ALA A 82 2.80 -9.72 -2.44
C ALA A 82 2.62 -8.24 -2.79
N PHE A 83 2.63 -7.88 -4.07
CA PHE A 83 2.38 -6.52 -4.52
C PHE A 83 0.95 -6.04 -4.22
N GLY A 84 -0.05 -6.92 -4.31
CA GLY A 84 -1.43 -6.60 -3.89
C GLY A 84 -1.52 -6.27 -2.40
N ARG A 85 -0.88 -7.07 -1.53
CA ARG A 85 -0.84 -6.81 -0.09
C ARG A 85 -0.07 -5.53 0.26
N LEU A 86 1.06 -5.30 -0.42
CA LEU A 86 1.83 -4.06 -0.28
C LEU A 86 0.98 -2.83 -0.59
N THR A 87 0.29 -2.84 -1.72
CA THR A 87 -0.52 -1.70 -2.16
C THR A 87 -1.74 -1.49 -1.28
N HIS A 88 -2.27 -2.53 -0.63
CA HIS A 88 -3.32 -2.40 0.37
C HIS A 88 -2.84 -1.56 1.56
N ALA A 89 -1.74 -1.98 2.20
CA ALA A 89 -1.18 -1.29 3.34
C ALA A 89 -0.77 0.15 3.00
N ALA A 90 -0.21 0.37 1.80
CA ALA A 90 0.10 1.73 1.33
C ALA A 90 -1.16 2.60 1.17
N GLN A 91 -2.25 2.04 0.64
CA GLN A 91 -3.51 2.78 0.49
C GLN A 91 -4.12 3.14 1.85
N ASP A 92 -4.12 2.19 2.79
CA ASP A 92 -4.65 2.41 4.13
C ASP A 92 -3.80 3.40 4.93
N PHE A 93 -2.46 3.43 4.75
CA PHE A 93 -1.61 4.49 5.33
C PHE A 93 -2.11 5.89 4.96
N TYR A 94 -2.37 6.17 3.68
CA TYR A 94 -2.83 7.50 3.26
C TYR A 94 -4.29 7.78 3.63
N ALA A 95 -5.11 6.74 3.85
CA ALA A 95 -6.51 6.88 4.19
C ALA A 95 -6.75 7.01 5.70
N HIS A 96 -5.94 6.35 6.53
CA HIS A 96 -6.15 6.21 7.97
C HIS A 96 -5.15 7.03 8.81
N SER A 97 -4.14 7.65 8.18
CA SER A 97 -3.26 8.61 8.84
C SER A 97 -3.64 10.07 8.54
N ASN A 98 -3.05 10.99 9.28
CA ASN A 98 -3.11 12.43 8.99
C ASN A 98 -2.04 12.87 7.97
N TYR A 99 -1.30 11.95 7.33
CA TYR A 99 -0.15 12.27 6.47
C TYR A 99 -0.51 13.24 5.34
N VAL A 100 -1.60 12.97 4.60
CA VAL A 100 -2.03 13.85 3.49
C VAL A 100 -2.37 15.24 3.99
N THR A 101 -3.03 15.34 5.15
CA THR A 101 -3.37 16.63 5.78
C THR A 101 -2.11 17.39 6.18
N LEU A 102 -1.15 16.72 6.82
CA LEU A 102 0.11 17.36 7.22
C LEU A 102 0.94 17.77 6.00
N TRP A 103 1.01 16.93 4.96
CA TRP A 103 1.71 17.25 3.71
C TRP A 103 1.08 18.46 3.01
N THR A 104 -0.24 18.48 2.86
CA THR A 104 -0.96 19.59 2.20
C THR A 104 -0.84 20.91 2.99
N SER A 105 -0.74 20.85 4.32
CA SER A 105 -0.53 22.06 5.16
C SER A 105 0.81 22.76 4.90
N ARG A 106 1.79 22.06 4.31
CA ARG A 106 3.10 22.60 3.96
C ARG A 106 3.18 23.14 2.54
N LEU A 107 2.14 22.95 1.72
CA LEU A 107 2.10 23.39 0.32
C LEU A 107 2.35 24.89 0.20
N THR A 108 3.38 25.26 -0.55
CA THR A 108 3.61 26.63 -1.00
C THR A 108 3.33 26.71 -2.52
N PRO A 109 3.08 27.91 -3.08
CA PRO A 109 2.83 28.08 -4.51
C PRO A 109 3.92 27.52 -5.42
N ASP A 110 5.15 27.39 -4.92
CA ASP A 110 6.32 26.92 -5.67
C ASP A 110 6.52 25.40 -5.58
N MET A 111 5.74 24.69 -4.75
CA MET A 111 5.88 23.24 -4.61
C MET A 111 5.09 22.47 -5.67
N PRO A 112 5.61 21.31 -6.11
CA PRO A 112 4.89 20.45 -7.04
C PRO A 112 3.57 19.98 -6.40
N PRO A 113 2.49 19.85 -7.20
CA PRO A 113 1.20 19.38 -6.71
C PRO A 113 1.19 17.88 -6.36
N GLU A 114 2.29 17.16 -6.62
CA GLU A 114 2.42 15.73 -6.38
C GLU A 114 2.87 15.47 -4.93
N ILE A 115 2.15 14.58 -4.26
CA ILE A 115 2.46 14.18 -2.88
C ILE A 115 3.85 13.55 -2.79
N ALA A 116 4.69 14.06 -1.88
CA ALA A 116 5.92 13.36 -1.50
C ALA A 116 5.51 12.05 -0.83
N PRO A 117 5.87 10.86 -1.35
CA PRO A 117 5.26 9.62 -0.88
C PRO A 117 5.60 9.27 0.59
N LEU A 118 6.82 9.57 1.02
CA LEU A 118 7.31 9.33 2.38
C LEU A 118 8.29 10.45 2.74
N ASP A 119 7.79 11.51 3.39
CA ASP A 119 8.59 12.56 4.02
C ASP A 119 8.80 12.18 5.49
N GLU A 120 10.04 11.82 5.85
CA GLU A 120 10.40 11.38 7.20
C GLU A 120 10.01 12.39 8.28
N SER A 121 10.02 13.69 7.96
CA SER A 121 9.67 14.75 8.91
C SER A 121 8.17 14.85 9.19
N LEU A 122 7.34 14.18 8.38
CA LEU A 122 5.90 14.04 8.60
C LEU A 122 5.57 12.76 9.37
N LEU A 123 6.36 11.70 9.19
CA LEU A 123 6.18 10.43 9.88
C LEU A 123 6.43 10.53 11.39
N SER A 124 7.25 11.50 11.81
CA SER A 124 7.51 11.80 13.22
C SER A 124 6.75 13.02 13.74
N SER A 125 5.71 13.49 13.03
CA SER A 125 4.91 14.61 13.50
C SER A 125 4.14 14.21 14.76
N PRO A 126 4.14 15.04 15.82
CA PRO A 126 3.37 14.77 17.03
C PRO A 126 1.86 14.80 16.82
#